data_AF-A0A519ZBF3-F1
#
_entry.id   AF-A0A519ZBF3-F1
#
_cell.length_a   1.000
_cell.length_b   1.000
_cell.length_c   1.000
_cell.angle_alpha   90.00
_cell.angle_beta   90.00
_cell.angle_gamma   90.00
#
_symmetry.space_group_name_H-M   'P 1'
#
loop_
_entity.id
_entity.type
_entity.pdbx_description
1 polymer ?
#
loop_
_entity_poly.entity_id
_entity_poly.type
_entity_poly.pdbx_seq_one_letter_code
_entity_poly.pdbx_strand_id
1 'polypeptide(L)'
;MELSDYLLTPFYLALFYGLAYAVRPAVTNKFTIKYFMPAFSVKIVGTLALGILYHTIYGGDTNNYFHYSSVVYSAFGKSFSTGLHLIFTDGTMTPDISPYALQIPWFGPGSNEYFVIRVGAVCALLGFNTYSVSALFFAVLSFTGMWAMYMTFAKIRPQVYKELAIAVFFLPSVFFWGSGLLKDSLCIGALGWLFYAFYRGAIEKKNIVRCLIIGLVAVRVIASMKMYILLAFVPPAALWVFNENTARINSPLMRWVAKPFLLGGGMAVAIYAMGAIAAADARFNIDKIGAQSKLTADYLQKVSASQGGSGYNIGVQDGTLGASLAMPPSVPS
;
A
#
# COMPACT_ATOMS: atom_id res chain seq x y z
N MET A 1 7.78 -19.09 15.61
CA MET A 1 7.51 -19.91 14.41
C MET A 1 6.92 -21.22 14.86
N GLU A 2 5.78 -21.58 14.31
CA GLU A 2 5.09 -22.82 14.64
C GLU A 2 5.57 -23.96 13.74
N LEU A 3 5.29 -25.21 14.10
CA LEU A 3 5.64 -26.38 13.26
C LEU A 3 4.99 -26.30 11.85
N SER A 4 3.81 -25.67 11.77
CA SER A 4 3.09 -25.36 10.53
C SER A 4 3.90 -24.49 9.56
N ASP A 5 4.70 -23.53 10.07
CA ASP A 5 5.57 -22.70 9.24
C ASP A 5 6.60 -23.55 8.49
N TYR A 6 7.17 -24.58 9.12
CA TYR A 6 8.22 -25.41 8.49
C TYR A 6 7.70 -26.33 7.39
N LEU A 7 6.42 -26.73 7.46
CA LEU A 7 5.80 -27.61 6.47
C LEU A 7 5.11 -26.83 5.34
N LEU A 8 4.30 -25.83 5.70
CA LEU A 8 3.49 -25.10 4.73
C LEU A 8 4.31 -24.07 3.95
N THR A 9 5.29 -23.41 4.57
CA THR A 9 6.07 -22.37 3.88
C THR A 9 6.80 -22.90 2.64
N PRO A 10 7.54 -24.03 2.69
CA PRO A 10 8.16 -24.60 1.48
C PRO A 10 7.15 -24.97 0.39
N PHE A 11 5.98 -25.50 0.78
CA PHE A 11 4.92 -25.83 -0.16
C PHE A 11 4.37 -24.58 -0.87
N TYR A 12 4.03 -23.53 -0.12
CA TYR A 12 3.53 -22.28 -0.72
C TYR A 12 4.61 -21.53 -1.51
N LEU A 13 5.88 -21.62 -1.11
CA LEU A 13 6.99 -21.14 -1.92
C LEU A 13 7.04 -21.85 -3.26
N ALA A 14 7.02 -23.19 -3.27
CA ALA A 14 7.00 -23.97 -4.52
C ALA A 14 5.78 -23.60 -5.39
N LEU A 15 4.60 -23.47 -4.79
CA LEU A 15 3.39 -23.03 -5.48
C LEU A 15 3.56 -21.64 -6.10
N PHE A 16 3.99 -20.63 -5.34
CA PHE A 16 4.13 -19.27 -5.85
C PHE A 16 5.25 -19.14 -6.88
N TYR A 17 6.37 -19.86 -6.73
CA TYR A 17 7.41 -19.92 -7.76
C TYR A 17 6.91 -20.62 -9.02
N GLY A 18 6.13 -21.70 -8.90
CA GLY A 18 5.49 -22.38 -10.02
C GLY A 18 4.53 -21.46 -10.78
N LEU A 19 3.66 -20.75 -10.06
CA LEU A 19 2.75 -19.75 -10.63
C LEU A 19 3.51 -18.59 -11.29
N ALA A 20 4.56 -18.07 -10.62
CA ALA A 20 5.40 -17.01 -11.16
C ALA A 20 6.06 -17.46 -12.47
N TYR A 21 6.59 -18.69 -12.51
CA TYR A 21 7.20 -19.25 -13.72
C TYR A 21 6.18 -19.44 -14.84
N ALA A 22 4.98 -19.92 -14.52
CA ALA A 22 3.90 -20.10 -15.50
C ALA A 22 3.41 -18.78 -16.09
N VAL A 23 3.30 -17.72 -15.28
CA VAL A 23 2.81 -16.40 -15.72
C VAL A 23 3.90 -15.58 -16.42
N ARG A 24 5.18 -15.80 -16.10
CA ARG A 24 6.34 -15.04 -16.59
C ARG A 24 6.32 -14.78 -18.11
N PRO A 25 6.07 -15.75 -19.00
CA PRO A 25 6.06 -15.51 -20.44
C PRO A 25 4.96 -14.52 -20.88
N ALA A 26 3.80 -14.52 -20.20
CA ALA A 26 2.66 -13.67 -20.56
C ALA A 26 2.82 -12.22 -20.08
N VAL A 27 3.66 -11.98 -19.08
CA VAL A 27 3.81 -10.66 -18.43
C VAL A 27 5.16 -10.01 -18.67
N THR A 28 6.04 -10.62 -19.48
CA THR A 28 7.39 -10.10 -19.77
C THR A 28 7.63 -9.95 -21.28
N ASN A 29 8.77 -9.35 -21.64
CA ASN A 29 9.27 -9.30 -23.01
C ASN A 29 10.76 -9.71 -23.04
N LYS A 30 11.37 -9.75 -24.23
CA LYS A 30 12.78 -10.14 -24.44
C LYS A 30 13.77 -9.40 -23.51
N PHE A 31 13.48 -8.15 -23.16
CA PHE A 31 14.35 -7.34 -22.30
C PHE A 31 14.06 -7.51 -20.81
N THR A 32 12.78 -7.63 -20.43
CA THR A 32 12.35 -7.63 -19.03
C THR A 32 12.31 -9.02 -18.39
N ILE A 33 12.25 -10.08 -19.20
CA ILE A 33 12.11 -11.47 -18.74
C ILE A 33 13.20 -11.90 -17.75
N LYS A 34 14.42 -11.36 -17.89
CA LYS A 34 15.56 -11.64 -17.01
C LYS A 34 15.43 -11.05 -15.61
N TYR A 35 14.58 -10.03 -15.42
CA TYR A 35 14.38 -9.38 -14.11
C TYR A 35 13.22 -9.97 -13.31
N PHE A 36 12.26 -10.63 -13.97
CA PHE A 36 11.05 -11.11 -13.30
C PHE A 36 11.33 -12.05 -12.12
N MET A 37 12.07 -13.14 -12.35
CA MET A 37 12.38 -14.10 -11.28
C MET A 37 13.32 -13.51 -10.22
N PRO A 38 14.41 -12.80 -10.56
CA PRO A 38 15.24 -12.15 -9.54
C PRO A 38 14.47 -11.13 -8.68
N ALA A 39 13.63 -10.29 -9.30
CA ALA A 39 12.82 -9.32 -8.57
C ALA A 39 11.80 -10.00 -7.65
N PHE A 40 11.16 -11.07 -8.13
CA PHE A 40 10.27 -11.88 -7.30
C PHE A 40 11.02 -12.51 -6.13
N SER A 41 12.19 -13.12 -6.38
CA SER A 41 13.01 -13.73 -5.32
C SER A 41 13.44 -12.72 -4.27
N VAL A 42 13.87 -11.52 -4.67
CA VAL A 42 14.25 -10.46 -3.71
C VAL A 42 13.05 -10.04 -2.85
N LYS A 43 11.83 -10.01 -3.43
CA LYS A 43 10.59 -9.77 -2.68
C LYS A 43 10.33 -10.84 -1.61
N ILE A 44 10.52 -12.11 -1.98
CA ILE A 44 10.35 -13.24 -1.07
C ILE A 44 11.42 -13.21 0.03
N VAL A 45 12.68 -12.95 -0.32
CA VAL A 45 13.77 -12.79 0.65
C VAL A 45 13.47 -11.64 1.62
N GLY A 46 13.04 -10.48 1.11
CA GLY A 46 12.63 -9.35 1.96
C GLY A 46 11.50 -9.71 2.92
N THR A 47 10.53 -10.50 2.46
CA THR A 47 9.40 -10.99 3.26
C THR A 47 9.87 -11.90 4.40
N LEU A 48 10.73 -12.88 4.10
CA LEU A 48 11.26 -13.81 5.11
C LEU A 48 12.19 -13.09 6.09
N ALA A 49 13.06 -12.20 5.60
CA ALA A 49 13.96 -11.41 6.43
C ALA A 49 13.18 -10.51 7.41
N LEU A 50 12.11 -9.84 6.93
CA LEU A 50 11.24 -9.04 7.77
C LEU A 50 10.55 -9.90 8.83
N GLY A 51 10.00 -11.05 8.41
CA GLY A 51 9.36 -11.99 9.32
C GLY A 51 10.29 -12.48 10.42
N ILE A 52 11.52 -12.88 10.08
CA ILE A 52 12.54 -13.31 11.04
C ILE A 52 12.87 -12.16 12.00
N LEU A 53 13.22 -10.98 11.48
CA LEU A 53 13.65 -9.83 12.28
C LEU A 53 12.58 -9.39 13.29
N TYR A 54 11.32 -9.33 12.87
CA TYR A 54 10.19 -8.97 13.75
C TYR A 54 9.67 -10.13 14.61
N HIS A 55 10.11 -11.37 14.41
CA HIS A 55 9.79 -12.47 15.33
C HIS A 55 10.89 -12.75 16.35
N THR A 56 12.14 -12.40 16.02
CA THR A 56 13.30 -12.76 16.85
C THR A 56 13.93 -11.57 17.57
N ILE A 57 13.95 -10.38 16.96
CA ILE A 57 14.68 -9.21 17.49
C ILE A 57 13.71 -8.14 17.99
N TYR A 58 12.67 -7.84 17.22
CA TYR A 58 11.75 -6.75 17.53
C TYR A 58 10.33 -7.26 17.74
N GLY A 59 9.51 -6.52 18.50
CA GLY A 59 8.07 -6.58 18.32
C GLY A 59 7.65 -5.71 17.14
N GLY A 60 6.41 -5.84 16.66
CA GLY A 60 5.90 -4.83 15.73
C GLY A 60 4.61 -5.19 15.00
N ASP A 61 4.25 -4.27 14.12
CA ASP A 61 3.01 -4.25 13.36
C ASP A 61 2.70 -5.55 12.63
N THR A 62 3.71 -6.22 12.04
CA THR A 62 3.47 -7.45 11.29
C THR A 62 2.93 -8.60 12.16
N ASN A 63 3.41 -8.71 13.40
CA ASN A 63 2.94 -9.72 14.36
C ASN A 63 1.54 -9.39 14.84
N ASN A 64 1.29 -8.10 15.13
CA ASN A 64 -0.04 -7.64 15.56
C ASN A 64 -1.08 -7.86 14.46
N TYR A 65 -0.77 -7.50 13.21
CA TYR A 65 -1.67 -7.74 12.08
C TYR A 65 -1.95 -9.24 11.93
N PHE A 66 -0.95 -10.11 12.04
CA PHE A 66 -1.17 -11.55 11.96
C PHE A 66 -1.98 -12.10 13.14
N HIS A 67 -1.69 -11.66 14.36
CA HIS A 67 -2.41 -12.06 15.56
C HIS A 67 -3.90 -11.70 15.45
N TYR A 68 -4.22 -10.45 15.09
CA TYR A 68 -5.62 -10.04 14.92
C TYR A 68 -6.27 -10.65 13.67
N SER A 69 -5.50 -10.96 12.63
CA SER A 69 -5.99 -11.76 11.50
C SER A 69 -6.36 -13.18 11.93
N SER A 70 -5.61 -13.75 12.88
CA SER A 70 -5.88 -15.07 13.47
C SER A 70 -7.17 -15.05 14.30
N VAL A 71 -7.48 -13.95 14.98
CA VAL A 71 -8.78 -13.77 15.66
C VAL A 71 -9.92 -13.86 14.66
N VAL A 72 -9.83 -13.15 13.53
CA VAL A 72 -10.84 -13.23 12.46
C VAL A 72 -10.88 -14.64 11.84
N TYR A 73 -9.73 -15.28 11.62
CA TYR A 73 -9.65 -16.66 11.15
C TYR A 73 -10.40 -17.62 12.09
N SER A 74 -10.24 -17.48 13.40
CA SER A 74 -10.91 -18.33 14.40
C SER A 74 -12.45 -18.21 14.37
N ALA A 75 -12.99 -17.11 13.85
CA ALA A 75 -14.43 -16.94 13.65
C ALA A 75 -14.99 -17.91 12.61
N PHE A 76 -14.22 -18.23 11.55
CA PHE A 76 -14.61 -19.21 10.55
C PHE A 76 -14.78 -20.62 11.12
N GLY A 77 -14.04 -20.95 12.19
CA GLY A 77 -14.16 -22.23 12.88
C GLY A 77 -15.47 -22.40 13.66
N LYS A 78 -16.11 -21.30 14.09
CA LYS A 78 -17.43 -21.34 14.75
C LYS A 78 -18.57 -21.14 13.77
N SER A 79 -18.45 -20.15 12.87
CA SER A 79 -19.46 -19.83 11.88
C SER A 79 -18.81 -19.14 10.67
N PHE A 80 -18.98 -19.74 9.50
CA PHE A 80 -18.52 -19.16 8.25
C PHE A 80 -19.12 -17.76 7.99
N SER A 81 -20.40 -17.57 8.36
CA SER A 81 -21.08 -16.29 8.23
C SER A 81 -20.45 -15.21 9.12
N THR A 82 -20.07 -15.55 10.36
CA THR A 82 -19.44 -14.61 11.29
C THR A 82 -18.05 -14.20 10.79
N GLY A 83 -17.28 -15.14 10.26
CA GLY A 83 -15.99 -14.85 9.62
C GLY A 83 -16.14 -13.91 8.41
N LEU A 84 -17.10 -14.17 7.52
CA LEU A 84 -17.39 -13.26 6.40
C LEU A 84 -17.87 -11.88 6.87
N HIS A 85 -18.69 -11.83 7.92
CA HIS A 85 -19.16 -10.56 8.47
C HIS A 85 -18.01 -9.71 9.01
N LEU A 86 -17.04 -10.30 9.72
CA LEU A 86 -15.82 -9.62 10.14
C LEU A 86 -14.96 -9.10 8.96
N ILE A 87 -14.96 -9.78 7.80
CA ILE A 87 -14.22 -9.29 6.63
C ILE A 87 -14.91 -8.08 5.99
N PHE A 88 -16.24 -8.12 5.86
CA PHE A 88 -17.00 -7.17 5.04
C PHE A 88 -17.76 -6.09 5.82
N THR A 89 -17.80 -6.15 7.16
CA THR A 89 -18.41 -5.11 8.02
C THR A 89 -17.88 -3.71 7.68
N ASP A 90 -18.64 -2.67 7.96
CA ASP A 90 -18.15 -1.28 7.93
C ASP A 90 -17.28 -0.91 9.15
N GLY A 91 -17.11 -1.86 10.08
CA GLY A 91 -16.42 -1.66 11.35
C GLY A 91 -17.37 -1.35 12.51
N THR A 92 -18.68 -1.43 12.29
CA THR A 92 -19.67 -1.41 13.38
C THR A 92 -19.74 -2.77 14.06
N MET A 93 -19.82 -2.76 15.39
CA MET A 93 -19.89 -3.98 16.18
C MET A 93 -21.34 -4.46 16.27
N THR A 94 -21.58 -5.70 15.87
CA THR A 94 -22.85 -6.40 16.01
C THR A 94 -22.73 -7.57 17.00
N PRO A 95 -23.83 -8.08 17.57
CA PRO A 95 -23.78 -9.15 18.58
C PRO A 95 -23.05 -10.42 18.12
N ASP A 96 -23.15 -10.77 16.84
CA ASP A 96 -22.54 -11.98 16.27
C ASP A 96 -21.02 -11.88 16.12
N ILE A 97 -20.48 -10.69 15.84
CA ILE A 97 -19.03 -10.47 15.69
C ILE A 97 -18.35 -9.91 16.96
N SER A 98 -19.13 -9.38 17.91
CA SER A 98 -18.64 -8.76 19.14
C SER A 98 -17.60 -9.61 19.89
N PRO A 99 -17.77 -10.95 20.05
CA PRO A 99 -16.79 -11.77 20.76
C PRO A 99 -15.38 -11.73 20.14
N TYR A 100 -15.28 -11.47 18.83
CA TYR A 100 -14.03 -11.39 18.10
C TYR A 100 -13.54 -9.95 17.96
N ALA A 101 -14.45 -9.04 17.63
CA ALA A 101 -14.14 -7.63 17.44
C ALA A 101 -13.58 -6.97 18.72
N LEU A 102 -14.04 -7.38 19.91
CA LEU A 102 -13.51 -6.89 21.20
C LEU A 102 -12.05 -7.30 21.46
N GLN A 103 -11.56 -8.35 20.81
CA GLN A 103 -10.17 -8.81 20.93
C GLN A 103 -9.22 -8.07 19.98
N ILE A 104 -9.76 -7.22 19.11
CA ILE A 104 -9.01 -6.48 18.09
C ILE A 104 -9.06 -5.00 18.50
N PRO A 105 -8.03 -4.47 19.19
CA PRO A 105 -7.98 -3.06 19.60
C PRO A 105 -8.07 -2.08 18.42
N TRP A 106 -7.73 -2.56 17.22
CA TRP A 106 -7.80 -1.83 15.97
C TRP A 106 -9.15 -1.91 15.26
N PHE A 107 -10.14 -2.61 15.83
CA PHE A 107 -11.47 -2.70 15.23
C PHE A 107 -12.20 -1.37 15.34
N GLY A 108 -12.76 -0.91 14.23
CA GLY A 108 -13.66 0.23 14.21
C GLY A 108 -13.89 0.81 12.82
N PRO A 109 -14.89 1.69 12.67
CA PRO A 109 -15.17 2.35 11.40
C PRO A 109 -13.98 3.23 10.98
N GLY A 110 -13.53 3.07 9.74
CA GLY A 110 -12.42 3.85 9.19
C GLY A 110 -11.03 3.51 9.73
N SER A 111 -10.86 2.42 10.49
CA SER A 111 -9.52 1.99 10.91
C SER A 111 -8.69 1.49 9.72
N ASN A 112 -7.51 2.09 9.56
CA ASN A 112 -6.54 1.70 8.55
C ASN A 112 -5.91 0.33 8.87
N GLU A 113 -5.69 0.07 10.16
CA GLU A 113 -5.14 -1.17 10.69
C GLU A 113 -6.12 -2.32 10.46
N TYR A 114 -7.41 -2.11 10.69
CA TYR A 114 -8.42 -3.14 10.49
C TYR A 114 -8.56 -3.56 9.02
N PHE A 115 -8.36 -2.64 8.08
CA PHE A 115 -8.30 -2.99 6.66
C PHE A 115 -7.21 -4.04 6.37
N VAL A 116 -6.02 -3.86 6.95
CA VAL A 116 -4.91 -4.82 6.80
C VAL A 116 -5.25 -6.15 7.47
N ILE A 117 -5.87 -6.12 8.64
CA ILE A 117 -6.32 -7.32 9.35
C ILE A 117 -7.30 -8.13 8.49
N ARG A 118 -8.21 -7.47 7.77
CA ARG A 118 -9.15 -8.18 6.87
C ARG A 118 -8.44 -8.86 5.71
N VAL A 119 -7.50 -8.16 5.08
CA VAL A 119 -6.69 -8.75 4.00
C VAL A 119 -5.83 -9.89 4.55
N GLY A 120 -5.24 -9.71 5.74
CA GLY A 120 -4.50 -10.72 6.47
C GLY A 120 -5.35 -11.94 6.83
N ALA A 121 -6.60 -11.75 7.23
CA ALA A 121 -7.54 -12.83 7.55
C ALA A 121 -7.89 -13.67 6.32
N VAL A 122 -8.05 -13.05 5.14
CA VAL A 122 -8.22 -13.79 3.87
C VAL A 122 -6.97 -14.61 3.57
N CYS A 123 -5.78 -14.04 3.76
CA CYS A 123 -4.52 -14.76 3.56
C CYS A 123 -4.35 -15.90 4.57
N ALA A 124 -4.76 -15.68 5.83
CA ALA A 124 -4.75 -16.68 6.88
C ALA A 124 -5.72 -17.83 6.58
N LEU A 125 -6.92 -17.54 6.06
CA LEU A 125 -7.87 -18.56 5.64
C LEU A 125 -7.28 -19.44 4.51
N LEU A 126 -6.63 -18.82 3.52
CA LEU A 126 -5.99 -19.53 2.41
C LEU A 126 -4.69 -20.22 2.79
N GLY A 127 -4.04 -19.78 3.87
CA GLY A 127 -2.74 -20.24 4.35
C GLY A 127 -2.79 -21.02 5.65
N PHE A 128 -3.97 -21.52 6.04
CA PHE A 128 -4.20 -22.29 7.27
C PHE A 128 -3.62 -21.62 8.53
N ASN A 129 -3.87 -20.32 8.66
CA ASN A 129 -3.43 -19.46 9.75
C ASN A 129 -1.95 -19.57 10.07
N THR A 130 -1.12 -19.54 9.02
CA THR A 130 0.35 -19.57 9.13
C THR A 130 0.93 -18.19 8.80
N TYR A 131 1.79 -17.65 9.67
CA TYR A 131 2.35 -16.30 9.52
C TYR A 131 3.14 -16.19 8.23
N SER A 132 4.09 -17.09 8.03
CA SER A 132 5.02 -17.04 6.89
C SER A 132 4.25 -17.12 5.57
N VAL A 133 3.24 -17.99 5.49
CA VAL A 133 2.37 -18.11 4.31
C VAL A 133 1.56 -16.84 4.07
N SER A 134 0.99 -16.25 5.12
CA SER A 134 0.25 -14.98 5.00
C SER A 134 1.13 -13.84 4.51
N ALA A 135 2.38 -13.78 5.01
CA ALA A 135 3.37 -12.83 4.55
C ALA A 135 3.77 -13.05 3.07
N LEU A 136 3.90 -14.31 2.62
CA LEU A 136 4.14 -14.64 1.21
C LEU A 136 2.98 -14.20 0.30
N PHE A 137 1.72 -14.34 0.74
CA PHE A 137 0.59 -13.79 -0.01
C PHE A 137 0.69 -12.28 -0.20
N PHE A 138 1.05 -11.53 0.85
CA PHE A 138 1.30 -10.09 0.75
C PHE A 138 2.45 -9.77 -0.22
N ALA A 139 3.52 -10.57 -0.20
CA ALA A 139 4.64 -10.44 -1.13
C ALA A 139 4.20 -10.62 -2.59
N VAL A 140 3.41 -11.65 -2.87
CA VAL A 140 2.89 -11.94 -4.22
C VAL A 140 1.94 -10.84 -4.67
N LEU A 141 0.95 -10.47 -3.85
CA LEU A 141 -0.02 -9.43 -4.18
C LEU A 141 0.67 -8.10 -4.50
N SER A 142 1.61 -7.68 -3.65
CA SER A 142 2.36 -6.45 -3.87
C SER A 142 3.28 -6.51 -5.09
N PHE A 143 3.92 -7.65 -5.33
CA PHE A 143 4.78 -7.86 -6.50
C PHE A 143 4.01 -7.73 -7.81
N THR A 144 2.77 -8.22 -7.90
CA THR A 144 1.98 -8.10 -9.14
C THR A 144 1.81 -6.65 -9.59
N GLY A 145 1.51 -5.76 -8.66
CA GLY A 145 1.34 -4.33 -8.94
C GLY A 145 2.65 -3.63 -9.25
N MET A 146 3.71 -3.95 -8.50
CA MET A 146 5.06 -3.44 -8.78
C MET A 146 5.54 -3.88 -10.18
N TRP A 147 5.25 -5.11 -10.58
CA TRP A 147 5.56 -5.59 -11.93
C TRP A 147 4.77 -4.86 -13.01
N ALA A 148 3.47 -4.65 -12.81
CA ALA A 148 2.64 -3.86 -13.72
C ALA A 148 3.18 -2.42 -13.88
N MET A 149 3.61 -1.81 -12.78
CA MET A 149 4.25 -0.49 -12.76
C MET A 149 5.55 -0.48 -13.56
N TYR A 150 6.46 -1.41 -13.27
CA TYR A 150 7.74 -1.53 -13.97
C TYR A 150 7.54 -1.70 -15.48
N MET A 151 6.65 -2.59 -15.90
CA MET A 151 6.34 -2.80 -17.32
C MET A 151 5.77 -1.52 -17.97
N THR A 152 5.00 -0.74 -17.22
CA THR A 152 4.50 0.56 -17.69
C THR A 152 5.64 1.58 -17.84
N PHE A 153 6.52 1.71 -16.85
CA PHE A 153 7.69 2.59 -16.96
C PHE A 153 8.63 2.20 -18.10
N ALA A 154 8.94 0.90 -18.23
CA ALA A 154 9.79 0.38 -19.28
C ALA A 154 9.18 0.58 -20.68
N LYS A 155 7.85 0.63 -20.79
CA LYS A 155 7.17 0.99 -22.04
C LYS A 155 7.32 2.48 -22.37
N ILE A 156 7.24 3.35 -21.36
CA ILE A 156 7.32 4.81 -21.53
C ILE A 156 8.75 5.26 -21.83
N ARG A 157 9.74 4.64 -21.17
CA ARG A 157 11.17 4.92 -21.34
C ARG A 157 11.97 3.63 -21.53
N PRO A 158 11.90 2.97 -22.71
CA PRO A 158 12.57 1.70 -22.96
C PRO A 158 14.08 1.74 -22.81
N GLN A 159 14.71 2.89 -23.03
CA GLN A 159 16.16 3.07 -22.96
C GLN A 159 16.74 2.86 -21.56
N VAL A 160 15.94 3.07 -20.50
CA VAL A 160 16.37 2.98 -19.08
C VAL A 160 15.68 1.84 -18.33
N TYR A 161 15.27 0.79 -19.05
CA TYR A 161 14.55 -0.34 -18.45
C TYR A 161 15.36 -1.09 -17.36
N LYS A 162 16.68 -0.96 -17.34
CA LYS A 162 17.55 -1.61 -16.36
C LYS A 162 17.55 -0.82 -15.04
N GLU A 163 17.73 0.48 -15.15
CA GLU A 163 17.71 1.47 -14.08
C GLU A 163 16.35 1.49 -13.39
N LEU A 164 15.28 1.42 -14.19
CA LEU A 164 13.91 1.27 -13.68
C LEU A 164 13.71 -0.04 -12.91
N ALA A 165 14.32 -1.14 -13.34
CA ALA A 165 14.26 -2.41 -12.61
C ALA A 165 14.97 -2.28 -11.25
N ILE A 166 16.12 -1.61 -11.20
CA ILE A 166 16.85 -1.33 -9.95
C ILE A 166 15.99 -0.49 -9.00
N ALA A 167 15.46 0.62 -9.48
CA ALA A 167 14.64 1.53 -8.68
C ALA A 167 13.36 0.87 -8.14
N VAL A 168 12.71 0.04 -8.94
CA VAL A 168 11.43 -0.58 -8.55
C VAL A 168 11.61 -1.81 -7.66
N PHE A 169 12.65 -2.63 -7.86
CA PHE A 169 12.75 -3.93 -7.17
C PHE A 169 13.97 -4.12 -6.29
N PHE A 170 15.10 -3.53 -6.63
CA PHE A 170 16.40 -3.91 -6.03
C PHE A 170 16.94 -2.89 -5.03
N LEU A 171 16.25 -1.76 -4.83
CA LEU A 171 16.58 -0.84 -3.73
C LEU A 171 16.25 -1.49 -2.37
N PRO A 172 17.22 -1.57 -1.45
CA PRO A 172 17.05 -2.21 -0.14
C PRO A 172 15.78 -1.79 0.62
N SER A 173 15.55 -0.49 0.70
CA SER A 173 14.37 0.07 1.37
C SER A 173 13.06 -0.40 0.72
N VAL A 174 13.01 -0.46 -0.61
CA VAL A 174 11.78 -0.80 -1.35
C VAL A 174 11.41 -2.26 -1.17
N PHE A 175 12.36 -3.18 -1.32
CA PHE A 175 12.05 -4.60 -1.16
C PHE A 175 11.96 -5.03 0.30
N PHE A 176 12.58 -4.32 1.25
CA PHE A 176 12.42 -4.65 2.66
C PHE A 176 11.06 -4.16 3.18
N TRP A 177 10.78 -2.85 3.12
CA TRP A 177 9.55 -2.26 3.66
C TRP A 177 8.31 -2.53 2.82
N GLY A 178 8.49 -2.72 1.51
CA GLY A 178 7.39 -3.11 0.64
C GLY A 178 7.01 -4.58 0.75
N SER A 179 7.67 -5.38 1.59
CA SER A 179 7.49 -6.84 1.67
C SER A 179 6.89 -7.28 3.00
N GLY A 180 6.38 -8.51 3.04
CA GLY A 180 5.74 -9.09 4.21
C GLY A 180 4.38 -8.49 4.55
N LEU A 181 3.85 -8.93 5.69
CA LEU A 181 2.50 -8.60 6.14
C LEU A 181 2.49 -7.19 6.76
N LEU A 182 2.44 -6.18 5.90
CA LEU A 182 2.47 -4.75 6.25
C LEU A 182 1.53 -3.92 5.35
N LYS A 183 1.14 -2.73 5.84
CA LYS A 183 0.42 -1.70 5.07
C LYS A 183 1.19 -1.29 3.82
N ASP A 184 2.50 -1.10 3.96
CA ASP A 184 3.39 -0.63 2.89
C ASP A 184 3.42 -1.59 1.70
N SER A 185 3.40 -2.90 1.95
CA SER A 185 3.29 -3.93 0.91
C SER A 185 2.02 -3.75 0.07
N LEU A 186 0.86 -3.59 0.72
CA LEU A 186 -0.39 -3.39 0.01
C LEU A 186 -0.41 -2.04 -0.74
N CYS A 187 0.13 -0.99 -0.13
CA CYS A 187 0.19 0.34 -0.74
C CYS A 187 1.05 0.37 -2.00
N ILE A 188 2.27 -0.20 -1.98
CA ILE A 188 3.16 -0.18 -3.14
C ILE A 188 2.61 -1.05 -4.30
N GLY A 189 1.96 -2.17 -3.97
CA GLY A 189 1.26 -2.99 -4.96
C GLY A 189 0.08 -2.24 -5.60
N ALA A 190 -0.78 -1.65 -4.77
CA ALA A 190 -1.93 -0.89 -5.25
C ALA A 190 -1.49 0.33 -6.08
N LEU A 191 -0.47 1.07 -5.65
CA LEU A 191 0.10 2.18 -6.40
C LEU A 191 0.59 1.74 -7.79
N GLY A 192 1.23 0.57 -7.86
CA GLY A 192 1.69 0.04 -9.13
C GLY A 192 0.56 -0.32 -10.10
N TRP A 193 -0.51 -0.93 -9.60
CA TRP A 193 -1.73 -1.18 -10.38
C TRP A 193 -2.47 0.10 -10.76
N LEU A 194 -2.49 1.10 -9.87
CA LEU A 194 -3.06 2.41 -10.14
C LEU A 194 -2.32 3.11 -11.28
N PHE A 195 -0.98 3.13 -11.24
CA PHE A 195 -0.16 3.71 -12.30
C PHE A 195 -0.41 3.01 -13.65
N TYR A 196 -0.45 1.68 -13.65
CA TYR A 196 -0.77 0.90 -14.84
C TYR A 196 -2.15 1.24 -15.42
N ALA A 197 -3.18 1.25 -14.57
CA ALA A 197 -4.56 1.57 -14.96
C ALA A 197 -4.69 3.00 -15.49
N PHE A 198 -4.05 3.95 -14.80
CA PHE A 198 -3.95 5.34 -15.22
C PHE A 198 -3.33 5.45 -16.61
N TYR A 199 -2.15 4.88 -16.82
CA TYR A 199 -1.45 5.01 -18.09
C TYR A 199 -2.23 4.33 -19.24
N ARG A 200 -2.64 3.07 -19.06
CA ARG A 200 -3.37 2.33 -20.10
C ARG A 200 -4.74 2.93 -20.40
N GLY A 201 -5.48 3.34 -19.37
CA GLY A 201 -6.85 3.85 -19.50
C GLY A 201 -6.90 5.33 -19.89
N ALA A 202 -6.17 6.19 -19.17
CA ALA A 202 -6.26 7.63 -19.35
C ALA A 202 -5.31 8.18 -20.43
N ILE A 203 -4.11 7.60 -20.59
CA ILE A 203 -3.11 8.07 -21.57
C ILE A 203 -3.26 7.32 -22.91
N GLU A 204 -3.20 5.99 -22.89
CA GLU A 204 -3.32 5.18 -24.11
C GLU A 204 -4.76 5.01 -24.61
N LYS A 205 -5.76 5.27 -23.77
CA LYS A 205 -7.19 5.06 -24.05
C LYS A 205 -7.53 3.61 -24.44
N LYS A 206 -6.86 2.63 -23.82
CA LYS A 206 -7.06 1.18 -24.08
C LYS A 206 -7.71 0.48 -22.91
N ASN A 207 -8.65 -0.44 -23.20
CA ASN A 207 -9.34 -1.25 -22.20
C ASN A 207 -9.89 -0.42 -21.03
N ILE A 208 -10.56 0.70 -21.34
CA ILE A 208 -10.91 1.75 -20.36
C ILE A 208 -11.73 1.17 -19.20
N VAL A 209 -12.73 0.33 -19.46
CA VAL A 209 -13.56 -0.29 -18.41
C VAL A 209 -12.72 -1.13 -17.46
N ARG A 210 -11.83 -1.99 -17.99
CA ARG A 210 -10.91 -2.80 -17.17
C ARG A 210 -9.98 -1.92 -16.35
N CYS A 211 -9.43 -0.86 -16.95
CA CYS A 211 -8.57 0.08 -16.25
C CYS A 211 -9.32 0.85 -15.17
N LEU A 212 -10.58 1.24 -15.41
CA LEU A 212 -11.42 1.89 -14.41
C LEU A 212 -11.64 1.00 -13.19
N ILE A 213 -12.00 -0.28 -13.40
CA ILE A 213 -12.19 -1.24 -12.31
C ILE A 213 -10.89 -1.42 -11.51
N ILE A 214 -9.76 -1.68 -12.18
CA ILE A 214 -8.46 -1.82 -11.51
C ILE A 214 -8.10 -0.54 -10.75
N GLY A 215 -8.30 0.62 -11.36
CA GLY A 215 -8.02 1.92 -10.75
C GLY A 215 -8.87 2.18 -9.51
N LEU A 216 -10.18 1.89 -9.55
CA LEU A 216 -11.08 2.06 -8.41
C LEU A 216 -10.70 1.13 -7.25
N VAL A 217 -10.36 -0.13 -7.52
CA VAL A 217 -9.87 -1.06 -6.50
C VAL A 217 -8.56 -0.56 -5.89
N ALA A 218 -7.60 -0.14 -6.72
CA ALA A 218 -6.33 0.38 -6.24
C ALA A 218 -6.49 1.67 -5.40
N VAL A 219 -7.33 2.60 -5.85
CA VAL A 219 -7.69 3.81 -5.10
C VAL A 219 -8.32 3.45 -3.76
N ARG A 220 -9.27 2.51 -3.72
CA ARG A 220 -9.91 2.08 -2.47
C ARG A 220 -8.88 1.48 -1.50
N VAL A 221 -7.99 0.62 -1.99
CA VAL A 221 -6.92 0.02 -1.17
C VAL A 221 -6.02 1.11 -0.58
N ILE A 222 -5.52 2.05 -1.40
CA ILE A 222 -4.65 3.13 -0.94
C ILE A 222 -5.37 4.06 0.03
N ALA A 223 -6.60 4.48 -0.28
CA ALA A 223 -7.40 5.38 0.54
C ALA A 223 -7.67 4.82 1.95
N SER A 224 -7.76 3.50 2.07
CA SER A 224 -8.02 2.82 3.34
C SER A 224 -6.80 2.73 4.25
N MET A 225 -5.60 3.06 3.76
CA MET A 225 -4.37 2.91 4.54
C MET A 225 -3.56 4.20 4.59
N LYS A 226 -3.35 4.83 3.43
CA LYS A 226 -2.40 5.93 3.23
C LYS A 226 -2.94 6.90 2.17
N MET A 227 -3.96 7.67 2.54
CA MET A 227 -4.63 8.63 1.65
C MET A 227 -3.67 9.63 0.99
N TYR A 228 -2.59 10.00 1.70
CA TYR A 228 -1.56 10.91 1.18
C TYR A 228 -0.88 10.41 -0.11
N ILE A 229 -0.85 9.11 -0.38
CA ILE A 229 -0.30 8.58 -1.63
C ILE A 229 -1.18 9.03 -2.81
N LEU A 230 -2.50 9.08 -2.64
CA LEU A 230 -3.40 9.60 -3.66
C LEU A 230 -3.26 11.12 -3.83
N LEU A 231 -3.10 11.85 -2.72
CA LEU A 231 -2.83 13.29 -2.76
C LEU A 231 -1.55 13.60 -3.55
N ALA A 232 -0.50 12.77 -3.42
CA ALA A 232 0.73 12.92 -4.19
C ALA A 232 0.59 12.48 -5.65
N PHE A 233 -0.26 11.48 -5.93
CA PHE A 233 -0.41 10.89 -7.26
C PHE A 233 -1.33 11.70 -8.18
N VAL A 234 -2.47 12.19 -7.68
CA VAL A 234 -3.54 12.80 -8.49
C VAL A 234 -3.09 14.07 -9.23
N PRO A 235 -2.41 15.05 -8.59
CA PRO A 235 -2.01 16.28 -9.29
C PRO A 235 -1.10 16.03 -10.50
N PRO A 236 0.03 15.30 -10.41
CA PRO A 236 0.87 15.03 -11.58
C PRO A 236 0.18 14.15 -12.62
N ALA A 237 -0.68 13.21 -12.19
CA ALA A 237 -1.47 12.39 -13.11
C ALA A 237 -2.46 13.24 -13.93
N ALA A 238 -3.16 14.18 -13.29
CA ALA A 238 -4.06 15.11 -13.96
C ALA A 238 -3.31 16.01 -14.95
N LEU A 239 -2.16 16.57 -14.54
CA LEU A 239 -1.29 17.37 -15.42
C LEU A 239 -0.81 16.57 -16.64
N TRP A 240 -0.48 15.29 -16.46
CA TRP A 240 -0.07 14.44 -17.58
C TRP A 240 -1.22 14.18 -18.56
N VAL A 241 -2.42 13.82 -18.08
CA VAL A 241 -3.59 13.65 -18.97
C VAL A 241 -3.87 14.92 -19.74
N PHE A 242 -3.79 16.07 -19.07
CA PHE A 242 -3.92 17.37 -19.69
C PHE A 242 -2.88 17.59 -20.81
N ASN A 243 -1.60 17.34 -20.52
CA ASN A 243 -0.51 17.60 -21.47
C ASN A 243 -0.62 16.69 -22.69
N GLU A 244 -0.95 15.41 -22.45
CA GLU A 244 -1.14 14.40 -23.49
C GLU A 244 -2.31 14.77 -24.43
N ASN A 245 -3.45 15.20 -23.87
CA ASN A 245 -4.60 15.60 -24.67
C ASN A 245 -4.33 16.90 -25.46
N THR A 246 -3.60 17.85 -24.88
CA THR A 246 -3.24 19.12 -25.53
C THR A 246 -2.29 18.90 -26.71
N ALA A 247 -1.35 17.96 -26.58
CA ALA A 247 -0.41 17.63 -27.64
C ALA A 247 -1.09 17.08 -28.90
N ARG A 248 -2.28 16.48 -28.76
CA ARG A 248 -3.08 15.93 -29.88
C ARG A 248 -3.82 16.97 -30.71
N ILE A 249 -3.88 18.23 -30.26
CA ILE A 249 -4.54 19.32 -31.00
C ILE A 249 -3.61 19.76 -32.15
N ASN A 250 -3.97 19.49 -33.40
CA ASN A 250 -3.11 19.76 -34.57
C ASN A 250 -2.93 21.26 -34.88
N SER A 251 -3.96 22.08 -34.67
CA SER A 251 -3.91 23.51 -34.96
C SER A 251 -3.12 24.27 -33.89
N PRO A 252 -2.03 24.99 -34.22
CA PRO A 252 -1.23 25.75 -33.26
C PRO A 252 -2.02 26.84 -32.54
N LEU A 253 -2.91 27.54 -33.26
CA LEU A 253 -3.80 28.56 -32.69
C LEU A 253 -4.80 27.92 -31.72
N MET A 254 -5.45 26.84 -32.13
CA MET A 254 -6.39 26.11 -31.27
C MET A 254 -5.70 25.55 -30.03
N ARG A 255 -4.46 25.07 -30.17
CA ARG A 255 -3.64 24.58 -29.06
C ARG A 255 -3.26 25.72 -28.11
N TRP A 256 -2.88 26.88 -28.63
CA TRP A 256 -2.54 28.05 -27.81
C TRP A 256 -3.75 28.59 -27.05
N VAL A 257 -4.92 28.65 -27.70
CA VAL A 257 -6.18 29.05 -27.07
C VAL A 257 -6.65 28.00 -26.06
N ALA A 258 -6.58 26.71 -26.38
CA ALA A 258 -7.05 25.64 -25.49
C ALA A 258 -6.15 25.45 -24.26
N LYS A 259 -4.83 25.70 -24.37
CA LYS A 259 -3.86 25.54 -23.29
C LYS A 259 -4.25 26.21 -21.95
N PRO A 260 -4.55 27.51 -21.88
CA PRO A 260 -4.94 28.16 -20.61
C PRO A 260 -6.24 27.59 -20.02
N PHE A 261 -7.25 27.27 -20.84
CA PHE A 261 -8.50 26.69 -20.36
C PHE A 261 -8.32 25.25 -19.86
N LEU A 262 -7.56 24.45 -20.60
CA LEU A 262 -7.30 23.07 -20.24
C LEU A 262 -6.33 22.98 -19.04
N LEU A 263 -5.33 23.89 -18.91
CA LEU A 263 -4.49 24.02 -17.71
C LEU A 263 -5.30 24.48 -16.50
N GLY A 264 -6.09 25.54 -16.67
CA GLY A 264 -6.97 26.07 -15.61
C GLY A 264 -7.97 25.02 -15.14
N GLY A 265 -8.59 24.28 -16.06
CA GLY A 265 -9.48 23.17 -15.77
C GLY A 265 -8.77 22.00 -15.08
N GLY A 266 -7.59 21.61 -15.55
CA GLY A 266 -6.77 20.56 -14.91
C GLY A 266 -6.36 20.94 -13.48
N MET A 267 -5.93 22.18 -13.26
CA MET A 267 -5.63 22.70 -11.92
C MET A 267 -6.88 22.76 -11.03
N ALA A 268 -8.03 23.20 -11.55
CA ALA A 268 -9.27 23.22 -10.81
C ALA A 268 -9.71 21.81 -10.39
N VAL A 269 -9.61 20.82 -11.30
CA VAL A 269 -9.88 19.42 -10.99
C VAL A 269 -8.90 18.88 -9.95
N ALA A 270 -7.60 19.20 -10.05
CA ALA A 270 -6.61 18.78 -9.07
C ALA A 270 -6.89 19.39 -7.68
N ILE A 271 -7.19 20.69 -7.61
CA ILE A 271 -7.54 21.39 -6.37
C ILE A 271 -8.82 20.81 -5.77
N TYR A 272 -9.86 20.60 -6.58
CA TYR A 272 -11.10 20.00 -6.13
C TYR A 272 -10.89 18.57 -5.61
N ALA A 273 -10.15 17.73 -6.36
CA ALA A 273 -9.85 16.37 -5.95
C ALA A 273 -9.05 16.34 -4.65
N MET A 274 -8.05 17.22 -4.49
CA MET A 274 -7.31 17.35 -3.24
C MET A 274 -8.21 17.80 -2.08
N GLY A 275 -9.09 18.78 -2.32
CA GLY A 275 -10.05 19.26 -1.31
C GLY A 275 -11.03 18.16 -0.88
N ALA A 276 -11.58 17.40 -1.83
CA ALA A 276 -12.48 16.28 -1.54
C ALA A 276 -11.77 15.16 -0.77
N ILE A 277 -10.52 14.86 -1.13
CA ILE A 277 -9.69 13.87 -0.43
C ILE A 277 -9.34 14.34 0.98
N ALA A 278 -8.94 15.60 1.15
CA ALA A 278 -8.59 16.17 2.45
C ALA A 278 -9.82 16.28 3.37
N ALA A 279 -10.99 16.60 2.82
CA ALA A 279 -12.24 16.62 3.57
C ALA A 279 -12.69 15.21 4.00
N ALA A 280 -12.37 14.18 3.22
CA ALA A 280 -12.70 12.79 3.54
C ALA A 280 -11.87 12.18 4.69
N ASP A 281 -10.74 12.80 5.03
CA ASP A 281 -9.88 12.33 6.11
C ASP A 281 -9.53 13.47 7.07
N ALA A 282 -10.18 13.46 8.24
CA ALA A 282 -10.03 14.47 9.27
C ALA A 282 -8.58 14.67 9.76
N ARG A 283 -7.67 13.72 9.48
CA ARG A 283 -6.23 13.81 9.81
C ARG A 283 -5.48 14.82 8.95
N PHE A 284 -5.98 15.12 7.75
CA PHE A 284 -5.38 16.08 6.82
C PHE A 284 -6.07 17.46 6.87
N ASN A 285 -7.00 17.67 7.79
CA ASN A 285 -7.57 18.98 8.02
C ASN A 285 -6.50 19.88 8.68
N ILE A 286 -6.22 21.03 8.05
CA ILE A 286 -5.20 22.01 8.45
C ILE A 286 -5.34 22.39 9.93
N ASP A 287 -6.57 22.50 10.41
CA ASP A 287 -6.89 22.86 11.79
C ASP A 287 -6.48 21.81 12.82
N LYS A 288 -6.30 20.55 12.40
CA LYS A 288 -5.97 19.40 13.27
C LYS A 288 -4.55 18.88 13.09
N ILE A 289 -3.75 19.48 12.20
CA ILE A 289 -2.38 19.04 11.91
C ILE A 289 -1.54 19.03 13.19
N GLY A 290 -1.59 20.09 14.01
CA GLY A 290 -0.80 20.14 15.25
C GLY A 290 -1.20 19.06 16.26
N ALA A 291 -2.50 18.79 16.43
CA ALA A 291 -2.97 17.72 17.32
C ALA A 291 -2.58 16.32 16.82
N GLN A 292 -2.62 16.08 15.50
CA GLN A 292 -2.17 14.82 14.89
C GLN A 292 -0.65 14.63 15.03
N SER A 293 0.13 15.69 14.84
CA SER A 293 1.58 15.66 15.07
C SER A 293 1.89 15.27 16.51
N LYS A 294 1.18 15.85 17.48
CA LYS A 294 1.32 15.51 18.90
C LYS A 294 1.01 14.04 19.17
N LEU A 295 -0.15 13.56 18.73
CA LEU A 295 -0.54 12.16 18.91
C LEU A 295 0.49 11.19 18.31
N THR A 296 1.03 11.54 17.14
CA THR A 296 2.06 10.73 16.47
C THR A 296 3.36 10.75 17.25
N ALA A 297 3.81 11.92 17.73
CA ALA A 297 5.01 12.07 18.52
C ALA A 297 4.91 11.29 19.86
N ASP A 298 3.80 11.45 20.58
CA ASP A 298 3.53 10.77 21.85
C ASP A 298 3.51 9.24 21.67
N TYR A 299 2.88 8.77 20.58
CA TYR A 299 2.87 7.35 20.24
C TYR A 299 4.27 6.81 19.91
N LEU A 300 5.03 7.51 19.06
CA LEU A 300 6.40 7.13 18.72
C LEU A 300 7.29 7.08 19.95
N GLN A 301 7.21 8.09 20.83
CA GLN A 301 7.97 8.11 22.08
C GLN A 301 7.61 6.94 22.98
N LYS A 302 6.31 6.63 23.13
CA LYS A 302 5.84 5.48 23.91
C LYS A 302 6.33 4.15 23.34
N VAL A 303 6.31 3.99 22.02
CA VAL A 303 6.79 2.76 21.36
C VAL A 303 8.30 2.64 21.46
N SER A 304 9.06 3.70 21.21
CA SER A 304 10.52 3.71 21.37
C SER A 304 10.92 3.35 22.80
N ALA A 305 10.25 3.91 23.81
CA ALA A 305 10.51 3.63 25.22
C ALA A 305 10.14 2.19 25.64
N SER A 306 9.08 1.61 25.06
CA SER A 306 8.58 0.27 25.45
C SER A 306 9.17 -0.89 24.64
N GLN A 307 9.62 -0.65 23.41
CA GLN A 307 10.10 -1.68 22.48
C GLN A 307 11.59 -1.52 22.11
N GLY A 308 12.33 -0.63 22.79
CA GLY A 308 13.76 -0.44 22.55
C GLY A 308 14.10 0.11 21.16
N GLY A 309 13.16 0.82 20.52
CA GLY A 309 13.36 1.44 19.22
C GLY A 309 14.06 2.79 19.32
N SER A 310 14.69 3.26 18.23
CA SER A 310 15.27 4.61 18.20
C SER A 310 14.16 5.65 18.23
N GLY A 311 14.14 6.49 19.28
CA GLY A 311 13.17 7.58 19.45
C GLY A 311 13.83 8.93 19.27
N TYR A 312 13.07 9.91 18.79
CA TYR A 312 13.52 11.30 18.76
C TYR A 312 12.70 12.09 19.78
N ASN A 313 13.38 12.69 20.75
CA ASN A 313 12.73 13.60 21.70
C ASN A 313 12.76 15.02 21.13
N ILE A 314 11.63 15.45 20.58
CA ILE A 314 11.42 16.79 20.01
C ILE A 314 10.79 17.77 21.03
N GLY A 315 10.74 17.40 22.32
CA GLY A 315 10.08 18.18 23.37
C GLY A 315 8.56 17.98 23.43
N VAL A 316 7.90 18.65 24.37
CA VAL A 316 6.45 18.54 24.56
C VAL A 316 5.73 19.35 23.48
N GLN A 317 4.96 18.67 22.63
CA GLN A 317 4.10 19.35 21.66
C GLN A 317 2.81 19.81 22.35
N ASP A 318 2.45 21.09 22.20
CA ASP A 318 1.18 21.63 22.70
C ASP A 318 0.00 21.37 21.73
N GLY A 319 0.29 20.90 20.51
CA GLY A 319 -0.70 20.60 19.48
C GLY A 319 -1.04 21.78 18.56
N THR A 320 -0.31 22.89 18.65
CA THR A 320 -0.47 24.06 17.77
C THR A 320 0.56 24.09 16.65
N LEU A 321 0.19 24.69 15.51
CA LEU A 321 1.11 24.89 14.37
C LEU A 321 2.26 25.84 14.73
N GLY A 322 2.02 26.84 15.57
CA GLY A 322 3.03 27.81 15.99
C GLY A 322 4.15 27.20 16.83
N ALA A 323 3.82 26.35 17.80
CA ALA A 323 4.82 25.65 18.61
C ALA A 323 5.64 24.64 17.79
N SER A 324 5.00 23.98 16.81
CA SER A 324 5.67 23.01 15.94
C SER A 324 6.77 23.63 15.06
N LEU A 325 6.63 24.92 14.71
CA LEU A 325 7.62 25.69 13.94
C LEU A 325 8.76 26.25 14.80
N ALA A 326 8.55 26.36 16.12
CA ALA A 326 9.52 26.90 17.07
C ALA A 326 10.45 25.85 17.69
N MET A 327 10.25 24.56 17.36
CA MET A 327 11.05 23.47 17.93
C MET A 327 12.44 23.37 17.28
N PRO A 328 13.51 23.30 18.08
CA PRO A 328 14.85 23.08 17.56
C PRO A 328 15.00 21.66 16.96
N PRO A 329 15.94 21.45 16.02
CA PRO A 329 16.24 20.11 15.51
C PRO A 329 16.69 19.21 16.67
N SER A 330 16.00 18.10 16.91
CA SER A 330 16.37 17.14 17.95
C SER A 330 17.54 16.26 17.51
N VAL A 331 18.47 15.98 18.42
CA VAL A 331 19.54 14.99 18.25
C VAL A 331 18.99 13.60 18.60
N PRO A 332 19.27 12.54 17.81
CA PRO A 332 18.90 11.17 18.18
C PRO A 332 19.51 10.77 19.53
N SER A 333 18.71 10.18 20.40
CA SER A 333 19.13 9.55 21.67
C SER A 333 18.91 8.05 21.62
#